data_AF-A0AAQ4E7J7-F1
#
_entry.id   AF-A0AAQ4E7J7-F1
#
_cell.length_a   1.000
_cell.length_b   1.000
_cell.length_c   1.000
_cell.angle_alpha   90.00
_cell.angle_beta   90.00
_cell.angle_gamma   90.00
#
_symmetry.space_group_name_H-M   'P 1'
#
loop_
_entity.id
_entity.type
_entity.pdbx_description
1 polymer ?
#
loop_
_entity_poly.entity_id
_entity_poly.type
_entity_poly.pdbx_seq_one_letter_code
_entity_poly.pdbx_strand_id
1 'polypeptide(L)'
;MERSPMMLFQVSYLDCSYCRVKSDNRFLIVVLCPRDVESNPGPGADEVLATVLQTVQRIELGQDDIRNDLRALKNWQASVDVELRQLSARIRVLEVDTAALKNSSASPVQAPEVALEISDKLKSIESRCDDAENRLRRSNLLFFGLPDTSDETWSSAETKVINLCSETLGVTV
;
A
#
# COMPACT_ATOMS: atom_id res chain seq x y z
N MET A 1 -45.81 47.54 38.61
CA MET A 1 -44.88 47.69 37.48
C MET A 1 -45.71 48.05 36.25
N GLU A 2 -45.99 49.35 36.09
CA GLU A 2 -46.66 49.87 34.90
C GLU A 2 -45.65 49.86 33.74
N ARG A 3 -45.92 49.07 32.69
CA ARG A 3 -45.14 49.14 31.46
C ARG A 3 -45.67 50.32 30.65
N SER A 4 -44.87 51.38 30.54
CA SER A 4 -45.16 52.49 29.64
C SER A 4 -45.23 51.99 28.18
N PRO A 5 -46.27 52.34 27.41
CA PRO A 5 -46.36 51.94 26.02
C PRO A 5 -45.31 52.68 25.18
N MET A 6 -44.44 51.91 24.51
CA MET A 6 -43.42 52.43 23.60
C MET A 6 -44.08 52.65 22.23
N MET A 7 -44.18 53.92 21.79
CA MET A 7 -44.68 54.25 20.45
C MET A 7 -43.53 54.16 19.43
N LEU A 8 -43.66 53.23 18.49
CA LEU A 8 -42.82 53.14 17.30
C LEU A 8 -43.36 54.12 16.25
N PHE A 9 -42.56 55.12 15.91
CA PHE A 9 -42.87 56.06 14.83
C PHE A 9 -42.19 55.60 13.55
N GLN A 10 -42.99 55.16 12.57
CA GLN A 10 -42.52 54.95 11.20
C GLN A 10 -43.11 56.05 10.32
N VAL A 11 -42.23 56.84 9.70
CA VAL A 11 -42.61 57.96 8.83
C VAL A 11 -42.72 57.44 7.40
N SER A 12 -43.94 57.39 6.88
CA SER A 12 -44.23 57.08 5.48
C SER A 12 -45.05 58.22 4.87
N TYR A 13 -44.63 58.72 3.71
CA TYR A 13 -45.32 59.78 2.98
C TYR A 13 -46.45 59.19 2.13
N LEU A 14 -47.71 59.52 2.44
CA LEU A 14 -48.85 59.29 1.56
C LEU A 14 -49.83 60.47 1.65
N ASP A 15 -50.09 61.09 0.50
CA ASP A 15 -51.06 62.18 0.30
C ASP A 15 -52.49 61.69 0.56
N CYS A 16 -52.96 61.79 1.80
CA CYS A 16 -54.36 61.57 2.16
C CYS A 16 -55.13 62.90 2.19
N SER A 17 -56.12 63.04 1.31
CA SER A 17 -56.94 64.25 1.16
C SER A 17 -57.93 64.52 2.30
N TYR A 18 -58.08 63.60 3.27
CA TYR A 18 -59.02 63.71 4.39
C TYR A 18 -58.40 64.24 5.70
N CYS A 19 -57.06 64.29 5.80
CA CYS A 19 -56.35 64.64 7.04
C CYS A 19 -55.73 66.06 6.99
N ARG A 20 -56.44 67.03 6.43
CA ARG A 20 -55.92 68.40 6.26
C ARG A 20 -56.19 69.25 7.50
N VAL A 21 -55.36 69.12 8.54
CA VAL A 21 -55.29 70.14 9.59
C VAL A 21 -54.28 71.19 9.14
N LYS A 22 -54.75 72.40 8.79
CA LYS A 22 -53.88 73.57 8.60
C LYS A 22 -53.31 73.96 9.96
N SER A 23 -52.00 73.78 10.16
CA SER A 23 -51.27 74.48 11.19
C SER A 23 -49.87 74.85 10.69
N ASP A 24 -49.46 76.09 10.93
CA ASP A 24 -48.26 76.74 10.40
C ASP A 24 -46.97 76.34 11.15
N ASN A 25 -46.89 75.11 11.66
CA ASN A 25 -45.70 74.56 12.31
C ASN A 25 -45.42 73.12 11.84
N ARG A 26 -44.17 72.86 11.49
CA ARG A 26 -43.68 71.78 10.59
C ARG A 26 -43.68 70.35 11.15
N PHE A 27 -44.72 69.90 11.86
CA PHE A 27 -44.83 68.48 12.23
C PHE A 27 -46.28 68.01 12.16
N LEU A 28 -46.60 67.24 11.11
CA LEU A 28 -47.87 66.56 10.96
C LEU A 28 -47.81 65.27 11.79
N ILE A 29 -48.40 65.27 12.98
CA ILE A 29 -48.59 64.04 13.77
C ILE A 29 -49.84 63.35 13.20
N VAL A 30 -49.64 62.33 12.37
CA VAL A 30 -50.72 61.43 11.95
C VAL A 30 -50.94 60.43 13.07
N VAL A 31 -52.01 60.63 13.85
CA VAL A 31 -52.50 59.62 14.79
C VAL A 31 -53.21 58.56 13.95
N LEU A 32 -52.58 57.41 13.77
CA LEU A 32 -53.24 56.23 13.22
C LEU A 32 -54.34 55.82 14.19
N CYS A 33 -55.60 55.98 13.78
CA CYS A 33 -56.73 55.46 14.53
C CYS A 33 -56.54 53.94 14.72
N PRO A 34 -56.91 53.35 15.88
CA PRO A 34 -56.77 51.91 16.16
C PRO A 34 -57.46 50.96 15.14
N ARG A 35 -58.17 51.52 14.16
CA ARG A 35 -58.93 50.81 13.13
C ARG A 35 -58.09 50.36 11.92
N ASP A 36 -56.87 50.88 11.75
CA ASP A 36 -55.97 50.47 10.65
C ASP A 36 -55.26 49.13 10.92
N VAL A 37 -55.25 48.63 12.16
CA VAL A 37 -54.78 47.27 12.46
C VAL A 37 -55.82 46.21 12.07
N GLU A 38 -57.11 46.51 12.24
CA GLU A 38 -58.20 45.58 11.92
C GLU A 38 -58.66 45.65 10.45
N SER A 39 -58.25 46.70 9.73
CA SER A 39 -58.45 46.81 8.27
C SER A 39 -57.30 46.18 7.47
N ASN A 40 -56.35 45.53 8.15
CA ASN A 40 -55.40 44.62 7.53
C ASN A 40 -56.04 43.22 7.54
N PRO A 41 -56.80 42.83 6.49
CA PRO A 41 -57.08 41.42 6.30
C PRO A 41 -55.70 40.80 6.07
N GLY A 42 -55.18 40.06 7.06
CA GLY A 42 -53.96 39.30 6.85
C GLY A 42 -54.04 38.50 5.54
N PRO A 43 -52.91 37.99 5.02
CA PRO A 43 -52.90 37.26 3.74
C PRO A 43 -54.07 36.29 3.71
N GLY A 44 -54.88 36.37 2.66
CA GLY A 44 -56.17 35.69 2.60
C GLY A 44 -55.99 34.21 2.93
N ALA A 45 -56.92 33.61 3.67
CA ALA A 45 -56.81 32.22 4.10
C ALA A 45 -56.51 31.26 2.92
N ASP A 46 -57.04 31.58 1.73
CA ASP A 46 -56.81 30.85 0.49
C ASP A 46 -55.36 30.98 -0.05
N GLU A 47 -54.73 32.14 0.12
CA GLU A 47 -53.34 32.40 -0.31
C GLU A 47 -52.34 31.67 0.61
N VAL A 48 -52.61 31.69 1.91
CA VAL A 48 -51.83 30.92 2.89
C VAL A 48 -51.99 29.43 2.64
N LEU A 49 -53.22 28.96 2.39
CA LEU A 49 -53.49 27.55 2.11
C LEU A 49 -52.81 27.08 0.82
N ALA A 50 -52.85 27.89 -0.25
CA ALA A 50 -52.16 27.58 -1.50
C ALA A 50 -50.64 27.48 -1.31
N THR A 51 -50.05 28.40 -0.53
CA THR A 51 -48.61 28.39 -0.22
C THR A 51 -48.21 27.17 0.62
N VAL A 52 -49.04 26.79 1.59
CA VAL A 52 -48.84 25.60 2.42
C VAL A 52 -48.92 24.34 1.56
N LEU A 53 -49.94 24.22 0.69
CA LEU A 53 -50.09 23.08 -0.22
C LEU A 53 -48.88 22.93 -1.15
N GLN A 54 -48.42 24.04 -1.74
CA GLN A 54 -47.21 24.04 -2.58
C GLN A 54 -45.97 23.62 -1.80
N THR A 55 -45.86 24.06 -0.54
CA THR A 55 -44.74 23.69 0.32
C THR A 55 -44.77 22.21 0.70
N VAL A 56 -45.96 21.67 1.02
CA VAL A 56 -46.14 20.25 1.33
C VAL A 56 -45.80 19.38 0.12
N GLN A 57 -46.27 19.73 -1.08
CA GLN A 57 -45.92 19.00 -2.30
C GLN A 57 -44.42 18.97 -2.57
N ARG A 58 -43.73 20.11 -2.37
CA ARG A 58 -42.27 20.18 -2.51
C ARG A 58 -41.55 19.30 -1.49
N ILE A 59 -42.07 19.24 -0.25
CA ILE A 59 -41.52 18.37 0.80
C ILE A 59 -41.75 16.90 0.43
N GLU A 60 -42.92 16.52 -0.05
CA GLU A 60 -43.23 15.15 -0.47
C GLU A 60 -42.27 14.69 -1.57
N LEU A 61 -42.08 15.51 -2.62
CA LEU A 61 -41.11 15.22 -3.68
C LEU A 61 -39.69 15.05 -3.14
N GLY A 62 -39.24 15.98 -2.28
CA GLY A 62 -37.92 15.89 -1.66
C GLY A 62 -37.75 14.65 -0.76
N GLN A 63 -38.81 14.22 -0.08
CA GLN A 63 -38.77 13.02 0.75
C GLN A 63 -38.67 11.74 -0.08
N ASP A 64 -39.31 11.70 -1.25
CA ASP A 64 -39.20 10.57 -2.16
C ASP A 64 -37.80 10.47 -2.78
N ASP A 65 -37.19 11.60 -3.14
CA ASP A 65 -35.79 11.65 -3.59
C ASP A 65 -34.84 11.14 -2.51
N ILE A 66 -34.96 11.65 -1.27
CA ILE A 66 -34.14 11.19 -0.13
C ILE A 66 -34.35 9.69 0.13
N ARG A 67 -35.59 9.20 0.01
CA ARG A 67 -35.91 7.78 0.20
C ARG A 67 -35.27 6.91 -0.89
N ASN A 68 -35.19 7.41 -2.12
CA ASN A 68 -34.52 6.73 -3.23
C ASN A 68 -33.00 6.71 -3.02
N ASP A 69 -32.41 7.83 -2.61
CA ASP A 69 -30.98 7.93 -2.30
C ASP A 69 -30.59 6.99 -1.14
N LEU A 70 -31.40 6.95 -0.08
CA LEU A 70 -31.18 6.02 1.04
C LEU A 70 -31.22 4.56 0.59
N ARG A 71 -32.11 4.22 -0.36
CA ARG A 71 -32.17 2.86 -0.92
C ARG A 71 -30.93 2.55 -1.75
N ALA A 72 -30.47 3.50 -2.56
CA ALA A 72 -29.25 3.36 -3.36
C ALA A 72 -28.01 3.18 -2.45
N LEU A 73 -27.87 4.01 -1.41
CA LEU A 73 -26.80 3.91 -0.43
C LEU A 73 -26.82 2.58 0.31
N LYS A 74 -27.99 2.10 0.73
CA LYS A 74 -28.13 0.79 1.39
C LYS A 74 -27.69 -0.35 0.47
N ASN A 75 -28.07 -0.30 -0.81
CA ASN A 75 -27.67 -1.30 -1.78
C ASN A 75 -26.14 -1.26 -2.03
N TRP A 76 -25.57 -0.06 -2.11
CA TRP A 76 -24.13 0.12 -2.26
C TRP A 76 -23.36 -0.41 -1.04
N GLN A 77 -23.83 -0.11 0.18
CA GLN A 77 -23.26 -0.64 1.42
C GLN A 77 -23.27 -2.18 1.42
N ALA A 78 -24.38 -2.81 1.03
CA ALA A 78 -24.46 -4.26 0.93
C ALA A 78 -23.46 -4.82 -0.09
N SER A 79 -23.24 -4.13 -1.21
CA SER A 79 -22.23 -4.52 -2.20
C SER A 79 -20.81 -4.44 -1.64
N VAL A 80 -20.48 -3.33 -0.97
CA VAL A 80 -19.16 -3.14 -0.34
C VAL A 80 -18.90 -4.19 0.73
N ASP A 81 -19.90 -4.55 1.54
CA ASP A 81 -19.77 -5.61 2.54
C ASP A 81 -19.45 -6.97 1.91
N VAL A 82 -20.03 -7.28 0.74
CA VAL A 82 -19.73 -8.51 0.00
C VAL A 82 -18.28 -8.48 -0.51
N GLU A 83 -17.84 -7.38 -1.12
CA GLU A 83 -16.47 -7.23 -1.62
C GLU A 83 -15.44 -7.32 -0.49
N LEU A 84 -15.72 -6.70 0.66
CA LEU A 84 -14.86 -6.73 1.83
C LEU A 84 -14.73 -8.15 2.41
N ARG A 85 -15.82 -8.91 2.46
CA ARG A 85 -15.80 -10.32 2.85
C ARG A 85 -14.97 -11.17 1.88
N GLN A 86 -15.12 -10.95 0.58
CA GLN A 86 -14.32 -11.65 -0.43
C GLN A 86 -12.83 -11.31 -0.31
N LEU A 87 -12.50 -10.04 -0.08
CA LEU A 87 -11.12 -9.60 0.11
C LEU A 87 -10.51 -10.20 1.38
N SER A 88 -11.24 -10.19 2.50
CA SER A 88 -10.82 -10.82 3.75
C SER A 88 -10.56 -12.32 3.59
N ALA A 89 -11.41 -13.03 2.83
CA ALA A 89 -11.19 -14.44 2.51
C ALA A 89 -9.90 -14.66 1.71
N ARG A 90 -9.64 -13.82 0.70
CA ARG A 90 -8.40 -13.89 -0.10
C ARG A 90 -7.15 -13.61 0.72
N ILE A 91 -7.20 -12.63 1.64
CA ILE A 91 -6.09 -12.33 2.56
C ILE A 91 -5.81 -13.54 3.44
N ARG A 92 -6.84 -14.18 3.99
CA ARG A 92 -6.66 -15.37 4.83
C ARG A 92 -6.00 -16.54 4.07
N VAL A 93 -6.35 -16.74 2.81
CA VAL A 93 -5.68 -17.74 1.95
C VAL A 93 -4.21 -17.39 1.78
N LEU A 94 -3.90 -16.14 1.45
CA LEU A 94 -2.51 -15.69 1.32
C LEU A 94 -1.71 -15.82 2.62
N GLU A 95 -2.31 -15.54 3.78
CA GLU A 95 -1.68 -15.73 5.08
C GLU A 95 -1.31 -17.20 5.32
N VAL A 96 -2.22 -18.13 4.99
CA VAL A 96 -1.98 -19.58 5.09
C VAL A 96 -0.86 -20.01 4.13
N ASP A 97 -0.91 -19.57 2.87
CA ASP A 97 0.11 -19.89 1.87
C ASP A 97 1.48 -19.35 2.27
N THR A 98 1.53 -18.12 2.78
CA THR A 98 2.78 -17.50 3.26
C THR A 98 3.33 -18.22 4.49
N ALA A 99 2.46 -18.66 5.41
CA ALA A 99 2.87 -19.47 6.54
C ALA A 99 3.40 -20.86 6.09
N ALA A 100 2.75 -21.49 5.11
CA ALA A 100 3.21 -22.76 4.53
C ALA A 100 4.56 -22.61 3.83
N LEU A 101 4.76 -21.53 3.07
CA LEU A 101 6.03 -21.19 2.44
C LEU A 101 7.13 -20.92 3.46
N LYS A 102 6.83 -20.19 4.54
CA LYS A 102 7.79 -19.93 5.62
C LYS A 102 8.22 -21.22 6.33
N ASN A 103 7.29 -22.16 6.51
CA ASN A 103 7.55 -23.45 7.13
C ASN A 103 8.32 -24.39 6.18
N SER A 104 8.07 -24.36 4.87
CA SER A 104 8.85 -25.13 3.89
C SER A 104 10.23 -24.52 3.62
N SER A 105 10.33 -23.19 3.67
CA SER A 105 11.59 -22.44 3.63
C SER A 105 12.34 -22.42 4.96
N ALA A 106 11.97 -23.28 5.93
CA ALA A 106 12.77 -23.56 7.13
C ALA A 106 13.85 -24.63 6.87
N SER A 107 14.02 -25.07 5.60
CA SER A 107 15.17 -25.85 5.15
C SER A 107 16.35 -25.07 4.51
N PRO A 108 16.74 -23.84 4.93
CA PRO A 108 18.01 -23.23 4.53
C PRO A 108 19.15 -23.62 5.50
N VAL A 109 18.85 -24.32 6.59
CA VAL A 109 19.84 -24.65 7.64
C VAL A 109 20.76 -25.81 7.24
N GLN A 110 20.34 -26.70 6.33
CA GLN A 110 21.20 -27.83 5.90
C GLN A 110 22.18 -27.48 4.77
N ALA A 111 21.93 -26.41 4.00
CA ALA A 111 22.81 -26.00 2.91
C ALA A 111 24.24 -25.65 3.35
N PRO A 112 24.48 -24.88 4.43
CA PRO A 112 25.85 -24.55 4.84
C PRO A 112 26.59 -25.74 5.46
N GLU A 113 25.91 -26.59 6.23
CA GLU A 113 26.55 -27.75 6.88
C GLU A 113 26.94 -28.82 5.87
N VAL A 114 26.08 -29.12 4.89
CA VAL A 114 26.39 -30.04 3.79
C VAL A 114 27.51 -29.49 2.91
N ALA A 115 27.55 -28.17 2.67
CA ALA A 115 28.64 -27.55 1.91
C ALA A 115 30.00 -27.65 2.63
N LEU A 116 30.02 -27.50 3.95
CA LEU A 116 31.22 -27.69 4.77
C LEU A 116 31.68 -29.15 4.75
N GLU A 117 30.76 -30.11 4.93
CA GLU A 117 31.06 -31.53 4.90
C GLU A 117 31.62 -31.98 3.52
N ILE A 118 31.07 -31.45 2.43
CA ILE A 118 31.58 -31.70 1.07
C ILE A 118 32.98 -31.12 0.91
N SER A 119 33.24 -29.90 1.42
CA SER A 119 34.57 -29.27 1.34
C SER A 119 35.63 -30.08 2.08
N ASP A 120 35.29 -30.59 3.27
CA ASP A 120 36.20 -31.40 4.07
C ASP A 120 36.49 -32.75 3.42
N LYS A 121 35.48 -33.39 2.82
CA LYS A 121 35.68 -34.62 2.03
C LYS A 121 36.57 -34.39 0.82
N LEU A 122 36.42 -33.26 0.11
CA LEU A 122 37.27 -32.93 -1.03
C LEU A 122 38.74 -32.75 -0.61
N LYS A 123 39.00 -32.00 0.45
CA LYS A 123 40.37 -31.83 1.00
C LYS A 123 40.98 -33.16 1.43
N SER A 124 40.19 -34.04 2.03
CA SER A 124 40.65 -35.38 2.41
C SER A 124 41.03 -36.23 1.20
N ILE A 125 40.26 -36.17 0.12
CA ILE A 125 40.56 -36.88 -1.13
C ILE A 125 41.82 -36.32 -1.79
N GLU A 126 41.95 -35.00 -1.86
CA GLU A 126 43.13 -34.30 -2.40
C GLU A 126 44.41 -34.75 -1.67
N SER A 127 44.40 -34.69 -0.33
CA SER A 127 45.54 -35.16 0.48
C SER A 127 45.90 -36.63 0.24
N ARG A 128 44.90 -37.50 0.03
CA ARG A 128 45.14 -38.92 -0.26
C ARG A 128 45.73 -39.14 -1.64
N CYS A 129 45.31 -38.34 -2.64
CA CYS A 129 45.90 -38.37 -3.98
C CYS A 129 47.36 -37.90 -3.94
N ASP A 130 47.63 -36.79 -3.27
CA ASP A 130 48.99 -36.26 -3.12
C ASP A 130 49.92 -37.27 -2.44
N ASP A 131 49.46 -37.91 -1.35
CA ASP A 131 50.23 -38.95 -0.67
C ASP A 131 50.49 -40.16 -1.56
N ALA A 132 49.52 -40.57 -2.37
CA ALA A 132 49.67 -41.68 -3.31
C ALA A 132 50.67 -41.34 -4.42
N GLU A 133 50.57 -40.15 -5.01
CA GLU A 133 51.52 -39.68 -6.02
C GLU A 133 52.93 -39.56 -5.46
N ASN A 134 53.06 -39.01 -4.25
CA ASN A 134 54.36 -38.88 -3.60
C ASN A 134 54.98 -40.25 -3.33
N ARG A 135 54.19 -41.25 -2.90
CA ARG A 135 54.67 -42.64 -2.75
C ARG A 135 55.13 -43.25 -4.07
N LEU A 136 54.42 -43.00 -5.16
CA LEU A 136 54.80 -43.48 -6.50
C LEU A 136 56.10 -42.82 -7.00
N ARG A 137 56.33 -41.55 -6.67
CA ARG A 137 57.55 -40.81 -7.07
C ARG A 137 58.75 -41.08 -6.17
N ARG A 138 58.53 -41.44 -4.89
CA ARG A 138 59.59 -41.54 -3.86
C ARG A 138 60.72 -42.51 -4.19
N SER A 139 60.44 -43.54 -4.96
CA SER A 139 61.43 -44.54 -5.38
C SER A 139 61.93 -44.33 -6.80
N ASN A 140 61.49 -43.27 -7.47
CA ASN A 140 61.89 -42.97 -8.85
C ASN A 140 63.00 -41.91 -8.84
N LEU A 141 64.11 -42.23 -9.48
CA LEU A 141 65.19 -41.29 -9.75
C LEU A 141 64.97 -40.65 -11.13
N LEU A 142 65.00 -39.33 -11.19
CA LEU A 142 64.88 -38.58 -12.42
C LEU A 142 66.27 -38.08 -12.85
N PHE A 143 66.70 -38.48 -14.04
CA PHE A 143 67.96 -38.04 -14.64
C PHE A 143 67.67 -36.99 -15.71
N PHE A 144 68.30 -35.83 -15.57
CA PHE A 144 68.13 -34.71 -16.51
C PHE A 144 69.42 -34.46 -17.28
N GLY A 145 69.31 -33.99 -18.54
CA GLY A 145 70.46 -33.57 -19.34
C GLY A 145 71.23 -34.70 -20.03
N LEU A 146 70.64 -35.90 -20.14
CA LEU A 146 71.19 -36.96 -20.98
C LEU A 146 70.91 -36.65 -22.46
N PRO A 147 71.90 -36.79 -23.36
CA PRO A 147 71.70 -36.55 -24.78
C PRO A 147 70.88 -37.70 -25.40
N ASP A 148 69.72 -37.35 -25.94
CA ASP A 148 68.86 -38.28 -26.68
C ASP A 148 69.45 -38.60 -28.05
N THR A 149 69.33 -39.86 -28.45
CA THR A 149 69.72 -40.36 -29.77
C THR A 149 68.48 -40.72 -30.61
N SER A 150 68.52 -40.51 -31.93
CA SER A 150 67.34 -40.65 -32.80
C SER A 150 66.71 -42.04 -32.84
N ASP A 151 67.47 -43.08 -32.47
CA ASP A 151 67.03 -44.48 -32.42
C ASP A 151 67.34 -45.11 -31.05
N GLU A 152 67.06 -44.37 -29.97
CA GLU A 152 67.35 -44.81 -28.61
C GLU A 152 66.42 -45.94 -28.17
N THR A 153 67.01 -47.12 -27.94
CA THR A 153 66.32 -48.25 -27.31
C THR A 153 66.39 -48.15 -25.79
N TRP A 154 65.44 -48.80 -25.10
CA TRP A 154 65.46 -48.91 -23.64
C TRP A 154 66.83 -49.37 -23.09
N SER A 155 67.42 -50.38 -23.72
CA SER A 155 68.74 -50.92 -23.36
C SER A 155 69.88 -49.92 -23.52
N SER A 156 69.81 -49.06 -24.55
CA SER A 156 70.79 -48.00 -24.78
C SER A 156 70.69 -46.92 -23.70
N ALA A 157 69.47 -46.48 -23.38
CA ALA A 157 69.20 -45.50 -22.32
C ALA A 157 69.61 -46.02 -20.92
N GLU A 158 69.29 -47.29 -20.62
CA GLU A 158 69.68 -47.94 -19.38
C GLU A 158 71.19 -47.98 -19.20
N THR A 159 71.92 -48.33 -20.26
CA THR A 159 73.39 -48.36 -20.25
C THR A 159 73.98 -46.97 -20.02
N LYS A 160 73.42 -45.92 -20.64
CA LYS A 160 73.84 -44.52 -20.40
C LYS A 160 73.67 -44.12 -18.94
N VAL A 161 72.54 -44.47 -18.32
CA VAL A 161 72.25 -44.15 -16.91
C VAL A 161 73.18 -44.93 -15.96
N ILE A 162 73.42 -46.22 -16.22
CA ILE A 162 74.34 -47.04 -15.41
C ILE A 162 75.76 -46.49 -15.49
N ASN A 163 76.23 -46.14 -16.69
CA ASN A 163 77.55 -45.55 -16.89
C ASN A 163 77.67 -44.22 -16.12
N LEU A 164 76.67 -43.34 -16.24
CA LEU A 164 76.64 -42.07 -15.49
C LEU A 164 76.72 -42.29 -13.97
N CYS A 165 75.97 -43.27 -13.44
CA CYS A 165 75.99 -43.60 -12.02
C CYS A 165 77.35 -44.16 -11.59
N SER A 166 77.98 -45.00 -12.41
CA SER A 166 79.30 -45.56 -12.13
C SER A 166 80.40 -44.50 -12.12
N GLU A 167 80.36 -43.56 -13.07
CA GLU A 167 81.35 -42.49 -13.22
C GLU A 167 81.21 -41.41 -12.13
N THR A 168 79.97 -41.05 -11.79
CA THR A 168 79.71 -39.90 -10.89
C THR A 168 79.57 -40.32 -9.42
N LEU A 169 78.89 -41.43 -9.16
CA LEU A 169 78.55 -41.89 -7.82
C LEU A 169 79.42 -43.05 -7.33
N GLY A 170 80.21 -43.66 -8.22
CA GLY A 170 81.06 -44.82 -7.90
C GLY A 170 80.27 -46.08 -7.56
N VAL A 171 79.01 -46.17 -7.98
CA VAL A 171 78.12 -47.30 -7.71
C VAL A 171 78.09 -48.20 -8.95
N THR A 172 78.46 -49.46 -8.76
CA THR A 172 78.37 -50.51 -9.79
C THR A 172 77.17 -51.41 -9.50
N VAL A 173 76.33 -51.64 -10.52
CA VAL A 173 75.16 -52.52 -10.47
C VAL A 173 75.54 -53.95 -10.78
#